data_AF-A0A1C5L0W0-F1
#
_entry.id   AF-A0A1C5L0W0-F1
#
_cell.length_a   1.000
_cell.length_b   1.000
_cell.length_c   1.000
_cell.angle_alpha   90.00
_cell.angle_beta   90.00
_cell.angle_gamma   90.00
#
_symmetry.space_group_name_H-M   'P 1'
#
loop_
_entity.id
_entity.type
_entity.pdbx_description
1 polymer ?
#
loop_
_entity_poly.entity_id
_entity_poly.type
_entity_poly.pdbx_seq_one_letter_code
_entity_poly.pdbx_strand_id
1 'polypeptide(L)' 'MKQKRSYKKPSFYVISSAMDGDKISIDKILDFYDPYISKSCIRPLYDEYGNVYIAVDMELKGRIREAIMKMILEFDIKIE' A
#
# COMPACT_ATOMS: atom_id res chain seq x y z
N MET A 1 8.91 -24.19 -1.57
CA MET A 1 8.74 -23.69 -0.19
C MET A 1 8.44 -22.19 -0.23
N LYS A 2 7.24 -21.75 0.14
CA LYS A 2 6.94 -20.30 0.22
C LYS A 2 7.72 -19.73 1.40
N GLN A 3 8.76 -18.93 1.16
CA GLN A 3 9.43 -18.21 2.23
C GLN A 3 8.39 -17.37 2.97
N LYS A 4 8.18 -17.65 4.24
CA LYS A 4 7.32 -16.87 5.12
C LYS A 4 8.06 -15.56 5.41
N ARG A 5 7.88 -14.55 4.54
CA ARG A 5 8.45 -13.23 4.77
C ARG A 5 7.86 -12.68 6.07
N SER A 6 8.68 -12.57 7.10
CA SER A 6 8.32 -11.85 8.31
C SER A 6 8.33 -10.36 7.97
N TYR A 7 7.16 -9.81 7.64
CA TYR A 7 7.03 -8.37 7.45
C TYR A 7 7.09 -7.72 8.82
N LYS A 8 8.20 -7.04 9.12
CA LYS A 8 8.32 -6.24 10.34
C LYS A 8 7.26 -5.15 10.26
N LYS A 9 6.22 -5.27 11.09
CA LYS A 9 5.11 -4.32 11.14
C LYS A 9 5.68 -2.92 11.45
N PRO A 10 5.10 -1.84 10.89
CA PRO A 10 5.43 -0.48 11.31
C PRO A 10 5.30 -0.39 12.84
N SER A 11 6.28 0.23 13.49
CA SER A 11 6.20 0.46 14.94
C SER A 11 5.13 1.51 15.23
N PHE A 12 4.61 1.51 16.46
CA PHE A 12 3.68 2.54 16.93
C PHE A 12 4.23 3.95 16.69
N TYR A 13 5.53 4.17 16.95
CA TYR A 13 6.19 5.46 16.71
C TYR A 13 6.10 5.90 15.25
N VAL A 14 6.31 4.98 14.29
CA VAL A 14 6.17 5.31 12.86
C VAL A 14 4.73 5.66 12.50
N ILE A 15 3.75 4.96 13.08
CA ILE A 15 2.32 5.25 12.84
C ILE A 15 1.96 6.63 13.42
N SER A 16 2.34 6.91 14.66
CA SER A 16 2.11 8.20 15.32
C SER A 16 2.75 9.35 14.54
N SER A 17 4.04 9.25 14.20
CA SER A 17 4.73 10.29 13.44
C SER A 17 4.12 10.50 12.04
N ALA A 18 3.62 9.45 11.40
CA ALA A 18 2.97 9.58 10.10
C ALA A 18 1.65 10.36 10.18
N MET A 19 0.88 10.20 11.27
CA MET A 19 -0.34 10.99 11.51
C MET A 19 -0.03 12.46 11.73
N ASP A 20 1.09 12.76 12.41
CA ASP A 20 1.59 14.14 12.59
C ASP A 20 2.12 14.77 11.28
N GLY A 21 2.06 14.03 10.15
CA GLY A 21 2.48 14.52 8.85
C GLY A 21 3.96 14.29 8.52
N ASP A 22 4.70 13.48 9.31
CA ASP A 22 6.09 13.17 8.98
C ASP A 22 6.18 12.37 7.68
N LYS A 23 6.71 13.02 6.64
CA LYS A 23 6.81 12.46 5.29
C LYS A 23 7.58 11.13 5.27
N ILE A 24 8.65 11.02 6.05
CA ILE A 24 9.48 9.81 6.11
C ILE A 24 8.68 8.63 6.67
N SER A 25 7.88 8.88 7.70
CA SER A 25 7.03 7.87 8.32
C SER A 25 5.85 7.47 7.43
N ILE A 26 5.24 8.44 6.74
CA ILE A 26 4.21 8.19 5.72
C ILE A 26 4.77 7.29 4.61
N ASP A 27 5.93 7.64 4.04
CA ASP A 27 6.56 6.85 2.99
C ASP A 27 6.88 5.43 3.45
N LYS A 28 7.37 5.25 4.69
CA LYS A 28 7.60 3.90 5.27
C LYS A 28 6.32 3.08 5.36
N ILE A 29 5.19 3.69 5.70
CA ILE A 29 3.89 2.99 5.75
C ILE A 29 3.43 2.63 4.34
N LEU A 30 3.51 3.57 3.39
CA LEU A 30 3.12 3.32 2.00
C LEU A 30 3.97 2.22 1.36
N ASP A 31 5.28 2.21 1.61
CA ASP A 31 6.19 1.18 1.11
C ASP A 31 5.93 -0.19 1.74
N PHE A 32 5.54 -0.22 3.02
CA PHE A 32 5.10 -1.45 3.68
C PHE A 32 3.85 -2.04 3.01
N TYR A 33 2.89 -1.20 2.60
CA TYR A 33 1.66 -1.63 1.94
C TYR A 33 1.81 -1.81 0.42
N ASP A 34 2.86 -1.31 -0.22
CA ASP A 34 3.04 -1.36 -1.69
C ASP A 34 2.87 -2.76 -2.30
N PRO A 35 3.38 -3.86 -1.70
CA PRO A 35 3.14 -5.20 -2.23
C PRO A 35 1.66 -5.61 -2.21
N TYR A 36 0.92 -5.20 -1.18
CA TYR A 36 -0.52 -5.48 -1.05
C TYR A 36 -1.34 -4.63 -2.02
N ILE A 37 -1.00 -3.36 -2.16
CA ILE A 37 -1.63 -2.44 -3.12
C ILE A 37 -1.40 -2.97 -4.54
N SER A 38 -0.14 -3.27 -4.88
CA SER A 38 0.23 -3.80 -6.20
C SER A 38 -0.51 -5.08 -6.51
N LYS A 39 -0.62 -6.00 -5.54
CA LYS A 39 -1.38 -7.25 -5.70
C LYS A 39 -2.87 -7.01 -5.95
N SER A 40 -3.48 -6.03 -5.27
CA SER A 40 -4.89 -5.67 -5.44
C SER A 40 -5.18 -5.02 -6.79
N CYS A 41 -4.16 -4.37 -7.36
CA CYS A 41 -4.21 -3.71 -8.66
C CYS A 41 -3.84 -4.64 -9.82
N ILE A 42 -3.61 -5.93 -9.56
CA ILE A 42 -3.38 -6.90 -10.64
C ILE A 42 -4.68 -7.07 -11.45
N ARG A 43 -4.56 -6.96 -12.77
CA ARG A 43 -5.65 -7.15 -13.73
C ARG A 43 -5.21 -8.06 -14.89
N PRO A 44 -6.08 -8.98 -15.34
CA PRO A 44 -5.86 -9.68 -16.59
C PRO A 44 -6.09 -8.72 -17.77
N LEU A 45 -5.19 -8.75 -18.75
CA LEU A 45 -5.31 -8.08 -20.03
C LEU A 45 -5.42 -9.15 -21.11
N TYR A 46 -6.31 -8.94 -22.06
CA TYR A 46 -6.53 -9.87 -23.17
C TYR A 46 -5.99 -9.22 -24.44
N ASP A 47 -5.19 -9.96 -25.20
CA ASP A 47 -4.83 -9.56 -26.56
C ASP A 47 -5.90 -10.00 -27.57
N GLU A 48 -5.71 -9.61 -28.83
CA GLU A 48 -6.61 -9.94 -29.95
C GLU A 48 -6.68 -11.45 -30.26
N TYR A 49 -5.70 -12.23 -29.78
CA TYR A 49 -5.62 -13.68 -29.95
C TYR A 49 -6.18 -14.45 -28.74
N GLY A 50 -6.66 -13.75 -27.71
CA GLY A 50 -7.20 -14.34 -26.48
C GLY A 50 -6.16 -14.75 -25.45
N ASN A 51 -4.88 -14.38 -25.62
CA ASN A 51 -3.86 -14.62 -24.60
C ASN A 51 -4.04 -13.67 -23.42
N VAL A 52 -3.83 -14.20 -22.20
CA VAL A 52 -3.96 -13.44 -20.95
C VAL A 52 -2.60 -12.98 -20.46
N TYR A 53 -2.46 -11.67 -20.31
CA TYR A 53 -1.33 -11.02 -19.64
C TYR A 53 -1.75 -10.52 -18.27
N ILE A 54 -0.82 -10.55 -17.32
CA ILE A 54 -1.06 -10.02 -15.97
C ILE A 54 -0.29 -8.72 -15.84
N ALA A 55 -1.02 -7.62 -15.66
CA ALA A 55 -0.43 -6.31 -15.44
C ALA A 55 -0.95 -5.69 -14.14
N VAL A 56 -0.18 -4.74 -13.59
CA VAL A 56 -0.64 -3.90 -12.48
C VAL A 56 -1.26 -2.66 -13.08
N ASP A 57 -2.52 -2.40 -12.73
CA ASP A 57 -3.21 -1.16 -13.03
C ASP A 57 -2.58 -0.01 -12.23
N MET A 58 -1.77 0.79 -12.92
CA MET A 58 -1.00 1.89 -12.30
C MET A 58 -1.89 3.05 -11.86
N GLU A 59 -3.02 3.29 -12.54
CA GLU A 59 -3.97 4.33 -12.17
C GLU A 59 -4.66 3.95 -10.86
N LEU A 60 -5.16 2.71 -10.77
CA LEU A 60 -5.75 2.18 -9.55
C LEU A 60 -4.76 2.15 -8.40
N LYS A 61 -3.50 1.76 -8.67
CA LYS A 61 -2.42 1.78 -7.68
C LYS A 61 -2.19 3.19 -7.13
N GLY A 62 -2.15 4.20 -7.99
CA GLY A 62 -2.03 5.61 -7.60
C GLY A 62 -3.18 6.06 -6.72
N ARG A 63 -4.43 5.76 -7.11
CA ARG A 63 -5.64 6.11 -6.35
C ARG A 63 -5.68 5.48 -4.97
N ILE A 64 -5.31 4.20 -4.86
CA ILE A 64 -5.25 3.52 -3.56
C ILE A 64 -4.15 4.12 -2.68
N ARG A 65 -2.97 4.42 -3.24
CA ARG A 65 -1.87 5.05 -2.49
C ARG A 65 -2.28 6.43 -1.95
N GLU A 66 -2.95 7.25 -2.77
CA GLU A 66 -3.46 8.56 -2.35
C GLU A 66 -4.53 8.44 -1.26
N ALA A 67 -5.47 7.50 -1.41
CA ALA A 67 -6.51 7.25 -0.40
C ALA A 67 -5.90 6.84 0.95
N ILE A 68 -4.92 5.95 0.96
CA ILE A 68 -4.22 5.54 2.18
C ILE A 68 -3.49 6.73 2.82
N MET A 69 -2.82 7.56 2.02
CA MET A 69 -2.14 8.75 2.53
C MET A 69 -3.11 9.72 3.23
N LYS A 70 -4.28 9.98 2.62
CA LYS A 70 -5.34 10.79 3.24
C LYS A 70 -5.85 10.16 4.54
N MET A 71 -6.13 8.86 4.52
CA MET A 71 -6.59 8.13 5.70
C MET A 71 -5.57 8.16 6.85
N ILE A 72 -4.26 8.11 6.56
CA ILE A 72 -3.21 8.22 7.60
C ILE A 72 -3.26 9.60 8.28
N LEU A 73 -3.44 10.67 7.50
CA LEU A 73 -3.50 12.04 8.03
C LEU A 73 -4.79 12.34 8.80
N GLU A 74 -5.89 11.68 8.44
CA GLU A 74 -7.19 11.78 9.12
C GLU A 74 -7.33 10.81 10.29
N PHE A 75 -6.39 9.88 10.46
CA PHE A 75 -6.44 8.87 11.51
C PHE A 75 -6.23 9.53 12.88
N ASP A 76 -7.06 9.15 13.86
CA ASP A 76 -6.96 9.60 15.24
C ASP A 76 -6.74 8.39 16.15
N ILE A 77 -5.62 8.35 16.86
CA ILE A 77 -5.31 7.28 17.82
C ILE A 77 -5.94 7.68 19.15
N LYS A 78 -7.06 7.03 19.48
CA LYS A 78 -7.59 7.04 20.83
C LYS A 78 -6.71 6.16 21.71
N ILE A 79 -6.01 6.77 22.65
CA ILE A 79 -5.29 6.05 23.72
C ILE A 79 -6.28 5.93 24.88
N GLU A 80 -6.81 4.73 25.09
CA GLU A 80 -7.57 4.36 26.31
C GLU A 80 -6.62 3.95 27.44
#